data_AF-A0A2M7LA44-F1
#
_entry.id   AF-A0A2M7LA44-F1
#
_cell.length_a   1.000
_cell.length_b   1.000
_cell.length_c   1.000
_cell.angle_alpha   90.00
_cell.angle_beta   90.00
_cell.angle_gamma   90.00
#
_symmetry.space_group_name_H-M   'P 1'
#
loop_
_entity.id
_entity.type
_entity.pdbx_description
1 polymer ?
#
loop_
_entity_poly.entity_id
_entity_poly.type
_entity_poly.pdbx_seq_one_letter_code
_entity_poly.pdbx_strand_id
1 'polypeptide(L)'
;MNDVKKKLAITELALRDGHQSLLATRMRLDDMLPICEKLDAIGYWSIEAWGGATFDTCLRYLKEGPWVRLRELNKALPNTPIQMLLRGQNLLGYRHYADDVVKKFVDMAAANGVDVFRVFDAMNDLRNVRTAVNQVKANGKHAEGTICYTTSPVHTLEYLVDLGKGFEDMGCDTLAIKDMAGLLTPTATRELILALKKEVAIPLHLHSHATAGVAEMVQWEAVHAGCDIIDTAISPLAGGTSHPPTEAMVAAFAGTEYDTGLNLVALQEIAAYFKEVRKKYSRFESDSTGVDTRVFVNQIPGGMISNLANQLRDQGELDKMDAVLDEIPRVRKDFGYPPLVTPTSQIVGTQAVLNVISGKKYKVITNETRDYLKGLYGRALGEINEDVRKLAIGDEEPVDIRPADLLKPEMDALTREIGDKAKSVEDVLSYALFPTIALEFFEERACGVFKPESLDTPVKESGTPEFINPPSLAPTEFNITIHGEQYHIKIEGSGHKSDDLRPFYVKVDNVLEEVTVETLTEVVPTQNGNIDVNKASKGSRRPKAVSDSDVTTPMPGRIVAINFAIGDHVDAGATVLTVEAMKMENQVHAPVSGTITAIHVAIGDTVNPDECLVEIN
;
A
#
# COMPACT_ATOMS: atom_id res chain seq x y z
N MET A 1 14.63 -43.31 -26.16
CA MET A 1 13.85 -42.07 -26.01
C MET A 1 14.75 -41.14 -25.23
N ASN A 2 15.17 -40.02 -25.83
CA ASN A 2 15.96 -39.03 -25.09
C ASN A 2 15.00 -38.39 -24.07
N ASP A 3 15.12 -38.77 -22.80
CA ASP A 3 14.50 -38.05 -21.70
C ASP A 3 15.04 -36.63 -21.72
N VAL A 4 14.27 -35.71 -22.29
CA VAL A 4 14.54 -34.28 -22.15
C VAL A 4 14.27 -33.98 -20.68
N LYS A 5 15.33 -33.97 -19.87
CA LYS A 5 15.26 -33.58 -18.47
C LYS A 5 14.57 -32.22 -18.37
N LYS A 6 13.45 -32.17 -17.65
CA LYS A 6 12.66 -30.96 -17.45
C LYS A 6 13.40 -30.06 -16.47
N LYS A 7 14.05 -29.02 -17.00
CA LYS A 7 14.76 -28.02 -16.18
C LYS A 7 13.76 -27.18 -15.39
N LEU A 8 14.07 -26.92 -14.13
CA LEU A 8 13.34 -25.95 -13.32
C LEU A 8 13.58 -24.53 -13.87
N ALA A 9 12.50 -23.78 -14.04
CA ALA A 9 12.54 -22.38 -14.40
C ALA A 9 12.54 -21.49 -13.15
N ILE A 10 13.25 -20.36 -13.22
CA ILE A 10 13.34 -19.37 -12.13
C ILE A 10 12.82 -18.02 -12.62
N THR A 11 11.97 -17.39 -11.82
CA THR A 11 11.61 -15.97 -11.93
C THR A 11 12.36 -15.17 -10.87
N GLU A 12 13.11 -14.14 -11.29
CA GLU A 12 13.87 -13.29 -10.38
C GLU A 12 13.04 -12.07 -9.95
N LEU A 13 13.04 -11.79 -8.64
CA LEU A 13 12.19 -10.78 -8.01
C LEU A 13 12.92 -9.54 -7.50
N ALA A 14 14.25 -9.46 -7.67
CA ALA A 14 15.07 -8.35 -7.20
C ALA A 14 14.55 -6.96 -7.58
N LEU A 15 13.95 -6.81 -8.77
CA LEU A 15 13.50 -5.51 -9.30
C LEU A 15 12.04 -5.15 -8.92
N ARG A 16 11.30 -6.05 -8.26
CA ARG A 16 9.92 -5.80 -7.79
C ARG A 16 9.70 -6.31 -6.36
N ASP A 17 9.40 -7.58 -6.15
CA ASP A 17 8.96 -8.04 -4.82
C ASP A 17 10.07 -8.05 -3.76
N GLY A 18 11.32 -8.28 -4.16
CA GLY A 18 12.45 -8.31 -3.23
C GLY A 18 12.59 -7.01 -2.45
N HIS A 19 12.67 -5.87 -3.16
CA HIS A 19 12.74 -4.55 -2.53
C HIS A 19 11.38 -4.04 -2.03
N GLN A 20 10.27 -4.50 -2.60
CA GLN A 20 8.94 -4.21 -2.04
C GLN A 20 8.81 -4.76 -0.61
N SER A 21 9.29 -5.98 -0.37
CA SER A 21 9.27 -6.62 0.94
C SER A 21 10.26 -6.03 1.94
N LEU A 22 11.50 -5.74 1.50
CA LEU A 22 12.60 -5.41 2.42
C LEU A 22 12.88 -3.92 2.55
N LEU A 23 12.63 -3.13 1.50
CA LEU A 23 13.08 -1.75 1.36
C LEU A 23 11.91 -0.79 1.09
N ALA A 24 10.69 -1.15 1.51
CA ALA A 24 9.47 -0.38 1.31
C ALA A 24 9.27 0.07 -0.15
N THR A 25 9.67 -0.76 -1.12
CA THR A 25 9.56 -0.49 -2.57
C THR A 25 10.43 0.69 -3.06
N ARG A 26 11.45 1.11 -2.30
CA ARG A 26 12.19 2.36 -2.58
C ARG A 26 13.32 2.25 -3.60
N MET A 27 13.59 1.08 -4.15
CA MET A 27 14.67 0.94 -5.14
C MET A 27 14.41 1.82 -6.36
N ARG A 28 15.41 2.64 -6.70
CA ARG A 28 15.37 3.64 -7.77
C ARG A 28 15.87 3.06 -9.09
N LEU A 29 15.38 3.61 -10.20
CA LEU A 29 15.78 3.17 -11.54
C LEU A 29 17.30 3.27 -11.77
N ASP A 30 17.96 4.30 -11.22
CA ASP A 30 19.41 4.50 -11.33
C ASP A 30 20.24 3.36 -10.69
N ASP A 31 19.66 2.62 -9.73
CA ASP A 31 20.27 1.43 -9.14
C ASP A 31 19.83 0.12 -9.82
N MET A 32 18.79 0.16 -10.67
CA MET A 32 18.33 -1.01 -11.42
C MET A 32 19.06 -1.14 -12.75
N LEU A 33 19.19 -0.04 -13.51
CA LEU A 33 19.74 -0.07 -14.87
C LEU A 33 21.17 -0.62 -14.97
N PRO A 34 22.12 -0.27 -14.07
CA PRO A 34 23.51 -0.72 -14.23
C PRO A 34 23.72 -2.23 -14.14
N ILE A 35 22.77 -2.97 -13.55
CA ILE A 35 22.86 -4.43 -13.36
C ILE A 35 22.01 -5.22 -14.35
N CYS A 36 21.15 -4.55 -15.14
CA CYS A 36 20.21 -5.21 -16.06
C CYS A 36 20.90 -6.12 -17.08
N GLU A 37 22.04 -5.72 -17.67
CA GLU A 37 22.78 -6.56 -18.62
C GLU A 37 23.19 -7.91 -18.01
N LYS A 38 23.64 -7.91 -16.74
CA LYS A 38 24.03 -9.14 -16.04
C LYS A 38 22.81 -9.99 -15.71
N LEU A 39 21.71 -9.38 -15.27
CA LEU A 39 20.45 -10.07 -14.98
C LEU A 39 19.90 -10.74 -16.26
N ASP A 40 19.90 -10.02 -17.38
CA ASP A 40 19.38 -10.47 -18.67
C ASP A 40 20.19 -11.65 -19.25
N ALA A 41 21.49 -11.71 -18.93
CA ALA A 41 22.37 -12.78 -19.39
C ALA A 41 22.26 -14.10 -18.60
N ILE A 42 21.56 -14.13 -17.46
CA ILE A 42 21.47 -15.34 -16.62
C ILE A 42 20.65 -16.45 -17.29
N GLY A 43 19.57 -16.08 -18.00
CA GLY A 43 18.62 -17.04 -18.56
C GLY A 43 17.45 -17.38 -17.63
N TYR A 44 16.98 -16.41 -16.84
CA TYR A 44 15.74 -16.53 -16.08
C TYR A 44 14.54 -16.77 -17.02
N TRP A 45 13.48 -17.39 -16.50
CA TRP A 45 12.22 -17.52 -17.25
C TRP A 45 11.52 -16.17 -17.37
N SER A 46 11.53 -15.37 -16.31
CA SER A 46 11.16 -13.96 -16.35
C SER A 46 11.88 -13.18 -15.25
N ILE A 47 11.90 -11.85 -15.36
CA ILE A 47 12.26 -10.95 -14.25
C ILE A 47 11.01 -10.17 -13.90
N GLU A 48 10.56 -10.27 -12.66
CA GLU A 48 9.46 -9.45 -12.19
C GLU A 48 9.98 -8.06 -11.82
N ALA A 49 9.60 -7.06 -12.62
CA ALA A 49 10.16 -5.71 -12.53
C ALA A 49 9.09 -4.61 -12.46
N TRP A 50 7.79 -4.97 -12.47
CA TRP A 50 6.72 -3.99 -12.53
C TRP A 50 5.42 -4.45 -11.85
N GLY A 51 4.48 -3.52 -11.67
CA GLY A 51 3.24 -3.77 -10.94
C GLY A 51 3.43 -3.81 -9.42
N GLY A 52 2.45 -4.36 -8.70
CA GLY A 52 2.41 -4.25 -7.23
C GLY A 52 2.47 -2.79 -6.76
N ALA A 53 3.25 -2.50 -5.71
CA ALA A 53 3.37 -1.15 -5.14
C ALA A 53 4.34 -0.22 -5.90
N THR A 54 5.05 -0.75 -6.91
CA THR A 54 6.09 0.03 -7.62
C THR A 54 5.51 1.25 -8.32
N PHE A 55 4.29 1.16 -8.87
CA PHE A 55 3.68 2.25 -9.62
C PHE A 55 3.33 3.46 -8.75
N ASP A 56 2.63 3.25 -7.62
CA ASP A 56 2.37 4.32 -6.63
C ASP A 56 3.69 4.88 -6.09
N THR A 57 4.65 4.01 -5.77
CA THR A 57 5.93 4.43 -5.18
C THR A 57 6.75 5.29 -6.13
N CYS A 58 6.76 4.95 -7.43
CA CYS A 58 7.36 5.75 -8.48
C CYS A 58 6.82 7.19 -8.48
N LEU A 59 5.50 7.35 -8.52
CA LEU A 59 4.85 8.66 -8.57
C LEU A 59 5.00 9.43 -7.25
N ARG A 60 4.73 8.76 -6.12
CA ARG A 60 4.59 9.39 -4.82
C ARG A 60 5.92 9.73 -4.16
N TYR A 61 6.87 8.80 -4.19
CA TYR A 61 8.07 8.89 -3.35
C TYR A 61 9.33 9.06 -4.17
N LEU A 62 9.50 8.27 -5.23
CA LEU A 62 10.71 8.29 -6.04
C LEU A 62 10.72 9.42 -7.06
N LYS A 63 9.54 9.97 -7.37
CA LYS A 63 9.35 10.97 -8.41
C LYS A 63 9.95 10.53 -9.74
N GLU A 64 9.78 9.24 -10.04
CA GLU A 64 10.15 8.60 -11.30
C GLU A 64 8.86 8.25 -12.05
N GLY A 65 8.78 8.52 -13.36
CA GLY A 65 7.60 8.12 -14.13
C GLY A 65 7.52 6.59 -14.23
N PRO A 66 6.45 5.91 -13.74
CA PRO A 66 6.40 4.44 -13.72
C PRO A 66 6.43 3.82 -15.13
N TRP A 67 5.84 4.50 -16.11
CA TRP A 67 5.88 4.11 -17.53
C TRP A 67 7.26 4.32 -18.16
N VAL A 68 7.97 5.37 -17.74
CA VAL A 68 9.37 5.60 -18.16
C VAL A 68 10.25 4.50 -17.60
N ARG A 69 10.12 4.19 -16.30
CA ARG A 69 10.81 3.07 -15.67
C ARG A 69 10.60 1.76 -16.44
N LEU A 70 9.36 1.42 -16.79
CA LEU A 70 9.07 0.21 -17.57
C LEU A 70 9.79 0.22 -18.93
N ARG A 71 9.73 1.33 -19.69
CA ARG A 71 10.41 1.43 -20.99
C ARG A 71 11.92 1.31 -20.88
N GLU A 72 12.54 1.93 -19.88
CA GLU A 72 13.99 1.85 -19.70
C GLU A 72 14.43 0.45 -19.27
N LEU A 73 13.65 -0.22 -18.41
CA LEU A 73 13.89 -1.62 -18.05
C LEU A 73 13.72 -2.55 -19.27
N ASN A 74 12.66 -2.36 -20.07
CA ASN A 74 12.43 -3.14 -21.29
C ASN A 74 13.57 -2.98 -22.31
N LYS A 75 14.16 -1.79 -22.43
CA LYS A 75 15.36 -1.58 -23.26
C LYS A 75 16.58 -2.30 -22.69
N ALA A 76 16.70 -2.36 -21.36
CA ALA A 76 17.85 -2.92 -20.66
C ALA A 76 17.78 -4.45 -20.47
N LEU A 77 16.59 -5.06 -20.66
CA LEU A 77 16.33 -6.50 -20.53
C LEU A 77 15.77 -7.09 -21.84
N PRO A 78 16.51 -7.05 -22.97
CA PRO A 78 15.99 -7.45 -24.27
C PRO A 78 15.77 -8.96 -24.44
N ASN A 79 16.40 -9.81 -23.62
CA ASN A 79 16.34 -11.28 -23.78
C ASN A 79 15.41 -11.96 -22.77
N THR A 80 15.14 -11.31 -21.64
CA THR A 80 14.37 -11.89 -20.52
C THR A 80 13.01 -11.21 -20.40
N PRO A 81 11.90 -11.98 -20.48
CA PRO A 81 10.56 -11.43 -20.34
C PRO A 81 10.37 -10.62 -19.06
N ILE A 82 9.78 -9.43 -19.16
CA ILE A 82 9.38 -8.66 -17.98
C ILE A 82 8.03 -9.17 -17.49
N GLN A 83 8.01 -9.62 -16.23
CA GLN A 83 6.77 -9.97 -15.52
C GLN A 83 6.26 -8.79 -14.69
N MET A 84 4.93 -8.66 -14.64
CA MET A 84 4.27 -7.78 -13.68
C MET A 84 3.25 -8.51 -12.81
N LEU A 85 3.05 -8.00 -11.59
CA LEU A 85 1.92 -8.35 -10.75
C LEU A 85 0.75 -7.39 -11.01
N LEU A 86 -0.39 -7.93 -11.46
CA LEU A 86 -1.59 -7.17 -11.79
C LEU A 86 -2.80 -7.71 -11.02
N ARG A 87 -3.52 -6.84 -10.32
CA ARG A 87 -4.82 -7.22 -9.77
C ARG A 87 -5.89 -7.02 -10.84
N GLY A 88 -6.70 -8.04 -11.10
CA GLY A 88 -7.59 -8.12 -12.26
C GLY A 88 -8.40 -6.84 -12.52
N GLN A 89 -9.32 -6.51 -11.61
CA GLN A 89 -10.23 -5.37 -11.80
C GLN A 89 -9.73 -4.07 -11.18
N ASN A 90 -8.86 -4.16 -10.16
CA ASN A 90 -8.33 -2.99 -9.46
C ASN A 90 -7.01 -2.48 -10.04
N LEU A 91 -6.44 -3.16 -11.03
CA LEU A 91 -5.13 -2.85 -11.60
C LEU A 91 -4.10 -2.63 -10.48
N LEU A 92 -3.57 -1.41 -10.38
CA LEU A 92 -2.61 -1.01 -9.36
C LEU A 92 -3.21 -0.04 -8.31
N GLY A 93 -4.48 0.36 -8.43
CA GLY A 93 -5.16 1.31 -7.52
C GLY A 93 -5.96 0.63 -6.40
N TYR A 94 -6.97 1.29 -5.81
CA TYR A 94 -7.65 0.74 -4.61
C TYR A 94 -9.13 0.38 -4.78
N ARG A 95 -9.75 0.75 -5.90
CA ARG A 95 -11.14 0.43 -6.27
C ARG A 95 -11.21 -0.49 -7.50
N HIS A 96 -12.38 -1.02 -7.83
CA HIS A 96 -12.62 -1.61 -9.15
C HIS A 96 -12.70 -0.50 -10.21
N TYR A 97 -12.14 -0.77 -11.39
CA TYR A 97 -12.22 0.11 -12.55
C TYR A 97 -13.17 -0.47 -13.60
N ALA A 98 -13.71 0.38 -14.46
CA ALA A 98 -14.51 -0.08 -15.60
C ALA A 98 -13.63 -0.86 -16.60
N ASP A 99 -14.27 -1.74 -17.38
CA ASP A 99 -13.56 -2.65 -18.29
C ASP A 99 -12.75 -1.94 -19.37
N ASP A 100 -13.13 -0.73 -19.79
CA ASP A 100 -12.38 0.07 -20.76
C ASP A 100 -11.05 0.58 -20.17
N VAL A 101 -11.03 0.97 -18.90
CA VAL A 101 -9.81 1.33 -18.17
C VAL A 101 -8.90 0.12 -18.01
N VAL A 102 -9.46 -1.03 -17.60
CA VAL A 102 -8.68 -2.28 -17.45
C VAL A 102 -8.04 -2.68 -18.77
N LYS A 103 -8.82 -2.70 -19.85
CA LYS A 103 -8.29 -3.04 -21.18
C LYS A 103 -7.20 -2.07 -21.61
N LYS A 104 -7.46 -0.77 -21.46
CA LYS A 104 -6.48 0.25 -21.88
C LYS A 104 -5.19 0.20 -21.06
N PHE A 105 -5.28 -0.09 -19.77
CA PHE A 105 -4.09 -0.29 -18.95
C PHE A 105 -3.25 -1.48 -19.42
N VAL A 106 -3.89 -2.62 -19.67
CA VAL A 106 -3.21 -3.82 -20.18
C VAL A 106 -2.58 -3.56 -21.55
N ASP A 107 -3.25 -2.82 -22.45
CA ASP A 107 -2.70 -2.39 -23.74
C ASP A 107 -1.42 -1.58 -23.58
N MET A 108 -1.44 -0.60 -22.67
CA MET A 108 -0.27 0.26 -22.45
C MET A 108 0.85 -0.48 -21.73
N ALA A 109 0.55 -1.37 -20.79
CA ALA A 109 1.57 -2.19 -20.14
C ALA A 109 2.25 -3.12 -21.16
N ALA A 110 1.47 -3.80 -22.00
CA ALA A 110 1.99 -4.71 -23.03
C ALA A 110 2.82 -3.97 -24.09
N ALA A 111 2.35 -2.79 -24.54
CA ALA A 111 3.05 -1.97 -25.51
C ALA A 111 4.37 -1.38 -24.99
N ASN A 112 4.50 -1.20 -23.67
CA ASN A 112 5.69 -0.62 -23.04
C ASN A 112 6.73 -1.66 -22.58
N GLY A 113 6.42 -2.96 -22.65
CA GLY A 113 7.40 -4.02 -22.41
C GLY A 113 7.00 -5.10 -21.42
N VAL A 114 5.78 -5.12 -20.88
CA VAL A 114 5.34 -6.27 -20.07
C VAL A 114 5.03 -7.45 -20.98
N ASP A 115 5.64 -8.60 -20.69
CA ASP A 115 5.47 -9.85 -21.42
C ASP A 115 4.63 -10.87 -20.67
N VAL A 116 4.79 -10.93 -19.34
CA VAL A 116 4.08 -11.86 -18.46
C VAL A 116 3.22 -11.07 -17.48
N PHE A 117 1.92 -11.34 -17.49
CA PHE A 117 0.96 -10.72 -16.58
C PHE A 117 0.50 -11.75 -15.56
N ARG A 118 0.99 -11.63 -14.33
CA ARG A 118 0.47 -12.40 -13.19
C ARG A 118 -0.80 -11.72 -12.68
N VAL A 119 -1.95 -12.24 -13.10
CA VAL A 119 -3.27 -11.68 -12.81
C VAL A 119 -3.91 -12.40 -11.63
N PHE A 120 -4.19 -11.65 -10.56
CA PHE A 120 -4.83 -12.17 -9.34
C PHE A 120 -6.05 -11.35 -8.94
N ASP A 121 -6.90 -11.91 -8.09
CA ASP A 121 -7.98 -11.19 -7.41
C ASP A 121 -7.85 -11.41 -5.89
N ALA A 122 -8.10 -10.36 -5.10
CA ALA A 122 -7.88 -10.41 -3.65
C ALA A 122 -8.86 -11.36 -2.92
N MET A 123 -9.99 -11.68 -3.56
CA MET A 123 -11.03 -12.60 -3.09
C MET A 123 -10.93 -13.98 -3.75
N ASN A 124 -9.98 -14.19 -4.67
CA ASN A 124 -9.98 -15.32 -5.62
C ASN A 124 -11.25 -15.41 -6.50
N ASP A 125 -11.93 -14.28 -6.76
CA ASP A 125 -13.11 -14.25 -7.62
C ASP A 125 -12.70 -14.21 -9.11
N LEU A 126 -12.87 -15.33 -9.81
CA LEU A 126 -12.53 -15.46 -11.23
C LEU A 126 -13.27 -14.47 -12.14
N ARG A 127 -14.38 -13.87 -11.69
CA ARG A 127 -15.10 -12.84 -12.47
C ARG A 127 -14.28 -11.55 -12.55
N ASN A 128 -13.53 -11.21 -11.51
CA ASN A 128 -12.75 -9.96 -11.44
C ASN A 128 -11.45 -10.00 -12.25
N VAL A 129 -10.94 -11.19 -12.60
CA VAL A 129 -9.72 -11.32 -13.42
C VAL A 129 -10.00 -11.42 -14.92
N ARG A 130 -11.23 -11.76 -15.30
CA ARG A 130 -11.61 -12.11 -16.68
C ARG A 130 -11.24 -11.06 -17.71
N THR A 131 -11.56 -9.79 -17.46
CA THR A 131 -11.27 -8.72 -18.43
C THR A 131 -9.78 -8.53 -18.63
N ALA A 132 -8.99 -8.57 -17.55
CA ALA A 132 -7.53 -8.45 -17.64
C ALA A 132 -6.93 -9.63 -18.39
N VAL A 133 -7.26 -10.87 -18.03
CA VAL A 133 -6.75 -12.08 -18.71
C VAL A 133 -7.08 -12.06 -20.20
N ASN A 134 -8.33 -11.80 -20.55
CA ASN A 134 -8.75 -11.73 -21.95
C ASN A 134 -7.97 -10.66 -22.74
N GLN A 135 -7.72 -9.48 -22.14
CA GLN A 135 -6.96 -8.44 -22.81
C GLN A 135 -5.48 -8.79 -22.96
N VAL A 136 -4.87 -9.46 -21.97
CA VAL A 136 -3.50 -9.96 -22.05
C VAL A 136 -3.36 -10.91 -23.24
N LYS A 137 -4.30 -11.86 -23.37
CA LYS A 137 -4.33 -12.80 -24.50
C LYS A 137 -4.58 -12.08 -25.83
N ALA A 138 -5.46 -11.08 -25.87
CA ALA A 138 -5.71 -10.28 -27.07
C ALA A 138 -4.46 -9.50 -27.53
N ASN A 139 -3.59 -9.09 -26.60
CA ASN A 139 -2.31 -8.45 -26.88
C ASN A 139 -1.18 -9.44 -27.22
N GLY A 140 -1.47 -10.75 -27.30
CA GLY A 140 -0.49 -11.79 -27.60
C GLY A 140 0.57 -11.96 -26.51
N LYS A 141 0.27 -11.56 -25.28
CA LYS A 141 1.16 -11.67 -24.12
C LYS A 141 0.81 -12.90 -23.28
N HIS A 142 1.69 -13.25 -22.34
CA HIS A 142 1.54 -14.42 -21.48
C HIS A 142 0.66 -14.10 -20.28
N ALA A 143 -0.48 -14.80 -20.17
CA ALA A 143 -1.39 -14.63 -19.04
C ALA A 143 -1.12 -15.70 -17.98
N GLU A 144 -0.71 -15.27 -16.79
CA GLU A 144 -0.55 -16.14 -15.63
C GLU A 144 -1.72 -15.94 -14.66
N GLY A 145 -2.62 -16.92 -14.59
CA GLY A 145 -3.74 -16.92 -13.65
C GLY A 145 -3.23 -17.23 -12.24
N THR A 146 -3.78 -16.59 -11.20
CA THR A 146 -3.19 -16.67 -9.86
C THR A 146 -4.19 -17.06 -8.78
N ILE A 147 -3.87 -18.11 -8.03
CA ILE A 147 -4.53 -18.49 -6.78
C ILE A 147 -3.82 -17.80 -5.62
N CYS A 148 -4.49 -16.92 -4.89
CA CYS A 148 -4.00 -16.43 -3.61
C CYS A 148 -4.21 -17.50 -2.53
N TYR A 149 -3.12 -18.10 -2.06
CA TYR A 149 -3.15 -19.17 -1.08
C TYR A 149 -3.40 -18.65 0.34
N THR A 150 -4.29 -19.31 1.06
CA THR A 150 -4.54 -19.06 2.49
C THR A 150 -5.19 -20.27 3.13
N THR A 151 -5.27 -20.30 4.47
CA THR A 151 -5.91 -21.39 5.20
C THR A 151 -7.13 -20.90 5.99
N SER A 152 -8.26 -21.56 5.83
CA SER A 152 -9.46 -21.35 6.64
C SER A 152 -10.40 -22.56 6.51
N PRO A 153 -11.51 -22.63 7.28
CA PRO A 153 -12.49 -23.70 7.14
C PRO A 153 -13.12 -23.84 5.74
N VAL A 154 -13.01 -22.82 4.88
CA VAL A 154 -13.64 -22.80 3.55
C VAL A 154 -12.65 -22.94 2.39
N HIS A 155 -11.35 -22.71 2.60
CA HIS A 155 -10.33 -22.87 1.56
C HIS A 155 -9.85 -24.33 1.51
N THR A 156 -10.67 -25.18 0.92
CA THR A 156 -10.36 -26.61 0.76
C THR A 156 -9.43 -26.84 -0.43
N LEU A 157 -8.78 -28.01 -0.46
CA LEU A 157 -7.98 -28.43 -1.61
C LEU A 157 -8.80 -28.48 -2.90
N GLU A 158 -10.04 -28.99 -2.82
CA GLU A 158 -10.99 -29.05 -3.95
C GLU A 158 -11.27 -27.65 -4.52
N TYR A 159 -11.53 -26.67 -3.65
CA TYR A 159 -11.75 -25.29 -4.07
C TYR A 159 -10.53 -24.71 -4.80
N LEU A 160 -9.31 -24.92 -4.28
CA LEU A 160 -8.10 -24.43 -4.92
C LEU A 160 -7.87 -25.10 -6.29
N VAL A 161 -8.21 -26.38 -6.43
CA VAL A 161 -8.15 -27.10 -7.71
C VAL A 161 -9.17 -26.56 -8.72
N ASP A 162 -10.40 -26.29 -8.27
CA ASP A 162 -11.43 -25.71 -9.15
C ASP A 162 -11.09 -24.29 -9.61
N LEU A 163 -10.43 -23.48 -8.76
CA LEU A 163 -9.85 -22.21 -9.21
C LEU A 163 -8.82 -22.44 -10.32
N GLY A 164 -7.93 -23.42 -10.15
CA GLY A 164 -6.92 -23.78 -11.16
C GLY A 164 -7.55 -24.12 -12.51
N LYS A 165 -8.56 -24.99 -12.51
CA LYS A 165 -9.34 -25.34 -13.70
C LYS A 165 -10.01 -24.12 -14.33
N GLY A 166 -10.59 -23.25 -13.51
CA GLY A 166 -11.23 -22.03 -13.97
C GLY A 166 -10.28 -21.04 -14.66
N PHE A 167 -9.01 -20.97 -14.23
CA PHE A 167 -7.98 -20.19 -14.92
C PHE A 167 -7.53 -20.85 -16.24
N GLU A 168 -7.38 -22.18 -16.26
CA GLU A 168 -7.07 -22.92 -17.49
C GLU A 168 -8.18 -22.76 -18.54
N ASP A 169 -9.44 -22.90 -18.13
CA ASP A 169 -10.62 -22.69 -18.99
C ASP A 169 -10.70 -21.25 -19.53
N MET A 170 -10.13 -20.27 -18.81
CA MET A 170 -10.04 -18.88 -19.24
C MET A 170 -8.93 -18.65 -20.29
N GLY A 171 -8.08 -19.65 -20.53
CA GLY A 171 -6.98 -19.58 -21.48
C GLY A 171 -5.69 -18.98 -20.91
N CYS A 172 -5.50 -19.05 -19.59
CA CYS A 172 -4.20 -18.73 -18.98
C CYS A 172 -3.12 -19.70 -19.48
N ASP A 173 -1.90 -19.18 -19.66
CA ASP A 173 -0.75 -19.93 -20.14
C ASP A 173 0.01 -20.64 -19.01
N THR A 174 -0.02 -20.05 -17.80
CA THR A 174 0.52 -20.63 -16.55
C THR A 174 -0.42 -20.37 -15.38
N LEU A 175 -0.32 -21.20 -14.33
CA LEU A 175 -1.06 -21.05 -13.08
C LEU A 175 -0.09 -20.76 -11.93
N ALA A 176 -0.19 -19.58 -11.35
CA ALA A 176 0.54 -19.19 -10.15
C ALA A 176 -0.19 -19.59 -8.86
N ILE A 177 0.54 -20.19 -7.92
CA ILE A 177 0.14 -20.29 -6.51
C ILE A 177 0.87 -19.18 -5.76
N LYS A 178 0.13 -18.14 -5.36
CA LYS A 178 0.65 -16.99 -4.63
C LYS A 178 0.40 -17.14 -3.13
N ASP A 179 1.40 -17.65 -2.42
CA ASP A 179 1.47 -17.65 -0.97
C ASP A 179 2.11 -16.35 -0.46
N MET A 180 1.29 -15.29 -0.43
CA MET A 180 1.71 -13.92 -0.08
C MET A 180 2.16 -13.75 1.38
N ALA A 181 1.81 -14.70 2.27
CA ALA A 181 2.15 -14.62 3.69
C ALA A 181 3.23 -15.64 4.10
N GLY A 182 3.49 -16.67 3.29
CA GLY A 182 4.38 -17.77 3.65
C GLY A 182 3.69 -18.79 4.56
N LEU A 183 2.45 -19.16 4.24
CA LEU A 183 1.60 -20.09 4.99
C LEU A 183 1.71 -21.53 4.52
N LEU A 184 2.21 -21.77 3.31
CA LEU A 184 2.42 -23.11 2.81
C LEU A 184 3.41 -23.85 3.71
N THR A 185 3.08 -25.10 4.01
CA THR A 185 4.02 -26.06 4.60
C THR A 185 4.44 -27.04 3.52
N PRO A 186 5.59 -27.74 3.66
CA PRO A 186 6.00 -28.74 2.69
C PRO A 186 4.90 -29.78 2.40
N THR A 187 4.26 -30.31 3.45
CA THR A 187 3.14 -31.28 3.29
C THR A 187 1.98 -30.70 2.49
N ALA A 188 1.48 -29.52 2.87
CA ALA A 188 0.36 -28.88 2.16
C ALA A 188 0.74 -28.53 0.71
N THR A 189 2.00 -28.17 0.47
CA THR A 189 2.53 -27.89 -0.86
C THR A 189 2.51 -29.13 -1.74
N ARG A 190 3.01 -30.26 -1.23
CA ARG A 190 2.97 -31.53 -1.96
C ARG A 190 1.55 -31.91 -2.35
N GLU A 191 0.63 -31.83 -1.39
CA GLU A 191 -0.79 -32.17 -1.61
C GLU A 191 -1.42 -31.27 -2.67
N LEU A 192 -1.22 -29.96 -2.58
CA LEU A 192 -1.76 -28.98 -3.52
C LEU A 192 -1.20 -29.15 -4.93
N ILE A 193 0.13 -29.24 -5.06
CA ILE A 193 0.77 -29.36 -6.37
C ILE A 193 0.38 -30.67 -7.06
N LEU A 194 0.36 -31.81 -6.35
CA LEU A 194 -0.06 -33.08 -6.93
C LEU A 194 -1.53 -33.06 -7.37
N ALA A 195 -2.41 -32.45 -6.58
CA ALA A 195 -3.83 -32.32 -6.93
C ALA A 195 -4.02 -31.43 -8.17
N LEU A 196 -3.32 -30.29 -8.24
CA LEU A 196 -3.36 -29.40 -9.40
C LEU A 196 -2.80 -30.09 -10.65
N LYS A 197 -1.60 -30.69 -10.60
CA LYS A 197 -1.00 -31.36 -11.77
C LYS A 197 -1.84 -32.50 -12.34
N LYS A 198 -2.77 -33.05 -11.56
CA LYS A 198 -3.71 -34.08 -12.02
C LYS A 198 -4.86 -33.49 -12.85
N GLU A 199 -5.29 -32.28 -12.52
CA GLU A 199 -6.53 -31.69 -13.05
C GLU A 199 -6.29 -30.51 -14.00
N VAL A 200 -5.11 -29.87 -13.96
CA VAL A 200 -4.69 -28.81 -14.90
C VAL A 200 -3.43 -29.20 -15.67
N ALA A 201 -3.39 -28.88 -16.96
CA ALA A 201 -2.30 -29.20 -17.86
C ALA A 201 -1.26 -28.07 -17.97
N ILE A 202 -1.68 -26.82 -17.77
CA ILE A 202 -0.78 -25.65 -17.81
C ILE A 202 0.32 -25.71 -16.73
N PRO A 203 1.50 -25.12 -16.98
CA PRO A 203 2.61 -25.14 -16.02
C PRO A 203 2.27 -24.40 -14.73
N LEU A 204 2.77 -24.93 -13.60
CA LEU A 204 2.55 -24.35 -12.27
C LEU A 204 3.73 -23.46 -11.86
N HIS A 205 3.43 -22.29 -11.33
CA HIS A 205 4.40 -21.29 -10.87
C HIS A 205 4.21 -21.03 -9.37
N LEU A 206 5.19 -21.39 -8.53
CA LEU A 206 5.07 -21.18 -7.09
C LEU A 206 5.74 -19.88 -6.65
N HIS A 207 4.94 -19.03 -5.99
CA HIS A 207 5.35 -17.82 -5.32
C HIS A 207 5.13 -17.97 -3.81
N SER A 208 6.19 -17.94 -3.02
CA SER A 208 6.11 -18.07 -1.56
C SER A 208 7.10 -17.16 -0.86
N HIS A 209 6.61 -16.43 0.14
CA HIS A 209 7.46 -15.62 1.00
C HIS A 209 8.17 -16.47 2.06
N ALA A 210 9.41 -16.11 2.40
CA ALA A 210 10.27 -16.77 3.37
C ALA A 210 10.00 -16.36 4.83
N THR A 211 8.91 -15.63 5.08
CA THR A 211 8.59 -15.02 6.39
C THR A 211 8.65 -16.04 7.51
N ALA A 212 8.05 -17.21 7.28
CA ALA A 212 7.93 -18.26 8.27
C ALA A 212 9.16 -19.16 8.39
N GLY A 213 10.19 -18.95 7.55
CA GLY A 213 11.42 -19.74 7.53
C GLY A 213 11.29 -21.14 6.91
N VAL A 214 10.27 -21.38 6.09
CA VAL A 214 10.03 -22.70 5.44
C VAL A 214 9.95 -22.64 3.92
N ALA A 215 10.11 -21.46 3.30
CA ALA A 215 9.84 -21.28 1.88
C ALA A 215 10.79 -22.08 0.96
N GLU A 216 12.07 -22.24 1.33
CA GLU A 216 13.02 -23.08 0.63
C GLU A 216 12.57 -24.55 0.63
N MET A 217 12.08 -25.05 1.77
CA MET A 217 11.55 -26.42 1.90
C MET A 217 10.25 -26.59 1.11
N VAL A 218 9.41 -25.56 1.10
CA VAL A 218 8.18 -25.50 0.31
C VAL A 218 8.49 -25.55 -1.19
N GLN A 219 9.44 -24.75 -1.68
CA GLN A 219 9.86 -24.78 -3.08
C GLN A 219 10.52 -26.10 -3.45
N TRP A 220 11.38 -26.65 -2.58
CA TRP A 220 11.97 -27.97 -2.76
C TRP A 220 10.88 -29.04 -2.99
N GLU A 221 9.88 -29.06 -2.12
CA GLU A 221 8.80 -30.03 -2.20
C GLU A 221 7.89 -29.79 -3.42
N ALA A 222 7.62 -28.53 -3.77
CA ALA A 222 6.82 -28.17 -4.94
C ALA A 222 7.44 -28.69 -6.24
N VAL A 223 8.76 -28.49 -6.41
CA VAL A 223 9.49 -28.94 -7.60
C VAL A 223 9.45 -30.46 -7.69
N HIS A 224 9.69 -31.18 -6.59
CA HIS A 224 9.55 -32.64 -6.55
C HIS A 224 8.12 -33.15 -6.77
N ALA A 225 7.11 -32.33 -6.47
CA ALA A 225 5.71 -32.62 -6.75
C ALA A 225 5.30 -32.27 -8.20
N GLY A 226 6.17 -31.63 -8.99
CA GLY A 226 5.96 -31.34 -10.41
C GLY A 226 5.70 -29.88 -10.76
N CYS A 227 5.97 -28.95 -9.84
CA CYS A 227 5.96 -27.50 -10.12
C CYS A 227 7.02 -27.15 -11.19
N ASP A 228 6.69 -26.20 -12.05
CA ASP A 228 7.44 -25.90 -13.27
C ASP A 228 8.36 -24.68 -13.10
N ILE A 229 7.91 -23.69 -12.34
CA ILE A 229 8.57 -22.40 -12.16
C ILE A 229 8.51 -22.02 -10.68
N ILE A 230 9.60 -21.47 -10.13
CA ILE A 230 9.60 -20.87 -8.78
C ILE A 230 10.08 -19.42 -8.81
N ASP A 231 9.50 -18.61 -7.95
CA ASP A 231 9.94 -17.24 -7.69
C ASP A 231 11.07 -17.21 -6.66
N THR A 232 12.20 -16.58 -6.97
CA THR A 232 13.30 -16.37 -6.02
C THR A 232 13.78 -14.92 -6.07
N ALA A 233 14.48 -14.49 -5.02
CA ALA A 233 15.15 -13.19 -5.00
C ALA A 233 16.65 -13.40 -4.82
N ILE A 234 17.48 -12.62 -5.49
CA ILE A 234 18.94 -12.65 -5.27
C ILE A 234 19.27 -12.38 -3.79
N SER A 235 20.23 -13.11 -3.22
CA SER A 235 20.42 -13.22 -1.76
C SER A 235 20.45 -11.90 -0.95
N PRO A 236 21.01 -10.76 -1.42
CA PRO A 236 20.93 -9.50 -0.68
C PRO A 236 19.53 -8.92 -0.58
N LEU A 237 18.58 -9.37 -1.40
CA LEU A 237 17.19 -8.95 -1.40
C LEU A 237 16.24 -10.13 -1.10
N ALA A 238 16.76 -11.19 -0.48
CA ALA A 238 16.04 -12.43 -0.15
C ALA A 238 15.86 -12.60 1.37
N GLY A 239 15.10 -13.63 1.75
CA GLY A 239 14.87 -14.01 3.14
C GLY A 239 13.87 -13.10 3.88
N GLY A 240 13.51 -13.50 5.11
CA GLY A 240 12.51 -12.78 5.90
C GLY A 240 11.20 -12.61 5.12
N THR A 241 10.64 -11.40 5.09
CA THR A 241 9.43 -11.10 4.31
C THR A 241 9.63 -11.12 2.79
N SER A 242 10.83 -11.39 2.27
CA SER A 242 11.06 -11.62 0.84
C SER A 242 10.98 -13.12 0.52
N HIS A 243 11.79 -13.61 -0.40
CA HIS A 243 11.67 -14.91 -1.06
C HIS A 243 12.94 -15.75 -0.83
N PRO A 244 12.91 -17.05 -1.11
CA PRO A 244 14.10 -17.88 -1.11
C PRO A 244 15.25 -17.29 -1.95
N PRO A 245 16.51 -17.38 -1.49
CA PRO A 245 17.66 -16.89 -2.24
C PRO A 245 17.85 -17.64 -3.57
N THR A 246 17.93 -16.92 -4.68
CA THR A 246 18.13 -17.48 -6.03
C THR A 246 19.34 -18.42 -6.07
N GLU A 247 20.47 -18.01 -5.49
CA GLU A 247 21.72 -18.78 -5.47
C GLU A 247 21.57 -20.07 -4.68
N ALA A 248 20.84 -20.04 -3.57
CA ALA A 248 20.62 -21.21 -2.73
C ALA A 248 19.77 -22.26 -3.46
N MET A 249 18.69 -21.84 -4.13
CA MET A 249 17.83 -22.75 -4.88
C MET A 249 18.53 -23.31 -6.12
N VAL A 250 19.31 -22.50 -6.85
CA VAL A 250 20.14 -22.98 -7.97
C VAL A 250 21.16 -24.02 -7.49
N ALA A 251 21.83 -23.77 -6.36
CA ALA A 251 22.78 -24.73 -5.79
C ALA A 251 22.08 -26.01 -5.28
N ALA A 252 20.89 -25.90 -4.71
CA ALA A 252 20.14 -27.03 -4.16
C ALA A 252 19.73 -28.03 -5.27
N PHE A 253 19.33 -27.54 -6.44
CA PHE A 253 18.92 -28.40 -7.56
C PHE A 253 20.06 -28.79 -8.52
N ALA A 254 21.27 -28.26 -8.32
CA ALA A 254 22.42 -28.58 -9.16
C ALA A 254 22.72 -30.09 -9.18
N GLY A 255 22.91 -30.66 -10.37
CA GLY A 255 23.17 -32.09 -10.57
C GLY A 255 21.96 -33.02 -10.39
N THR A 256 20.79 -32.48 -10.01
CA THR A 256 19.54 -33.25 -9.95
C THR A 256 18.87 -33.34 -11.34
N GLU A 257 17.70 -33.98 -11.44
CA GLU A 257 16.90 -33.95 -12.67
C GLU A 257 16.28 -32.59 -12.96
N TYR A 258 16.15 -31.73 -11.93
CA TYR A 258 15.57 -30.38 -11.98
C TYR A 258 16.63 -29.28 -12.11
N ASP A 259 17.88 -29.64 -12.41
CA ASP A 259 18.99 -28.67 -12.53
C ASP A 259 18.61 -27.52 -13.47
N THR A 260 18.64 -26.30 -12.94
CA THR A 260 18.29 -25.07 -13.65
C THR A 260 19.29 -24.78 -14.78
N GLY A 261 20.55 -25.19 -14.62
CA GLY A 261 21.65 -24.83 -15.51
C GLY A 261 22.10 -23.37 -15.41
N LEU A 262 21.61 -22.60 -14.43
CA LEU A 262 22.00 -21.20 -14.23
C LEU A 262 23.42 -21.10 -13.66
N ASN A 263 24.16 -20.06 -14.08
CA ASN A 263 25.55 -19.88 -13.67
C ASN A 263 25.65 -19.28 -12.27
N LEU A 264 25.96 -20.11 -11.28
CA LEU A 264 26.10 -19.69 -9.88
C LEU A 264 27.18 -18.62 -9.66
N VAL A 265 28.28 -18.62 -10.42
CA VAL A 265 29.32 -17.59 -10.31
C VAL A 265 28.80 -16.23 -10.79
N ALA A 266 28.08 -16.20 -11.90
CA ALA A 266 27.46 -14.97 -12.40
C ALA A 266 26.42 -14.42 -11.42
N LEU A 267 25.65 -15.30 -10.78
CA LEU A 267 24.70 -14.92 -9.72
C LEU A 267 25.41 -14.27 -8.51
N GLN A 268 26.57 -14.77 -8.10
CA GLN A 268 27.35 -14.17 -7.01
C GLN A 268 27.83 -12.75 -7.34
N GLU A 269 28.12 -12.44 -8.61
CA GLU A 269 28.46 -11.08 -9.02
C GLU A 269 27.25 -10.13 -8.90
N ILE A 270 26.06 -10.60 -9.27
CA ILE A 270 24.80 -9.86 -9.12
C ILE A 270 24.49 -9.64 -7.63
N ALA A 271 24.69 -10.66 -6.80
CA ALA A 271 24.56 -10.55 -5.35
C ALA A 271 25.53 -9.52 -4.76
N ALA A 272 26.78 -9.50 -5.21
CA ALA A 272 27.75 -8.49 -4.76
C ALA A 272 27.30 -7.07 -5.09
N TYR A 273 26.71 -6.85 -6.28
CA TYR A 273 26.15 -5.56 -6.67
C TYR A 273 24.99 -5.15 -5.75
N PHE A 274 23.98 -6.01 -5.59
CA PHE A 274 22.80 -5.67 -4.79
C PHE A 274 23.11 -5.51 -3.31
N LYS A 275 24.16 -6.18 -2.79
CA LYS A 275 24.65 -5.97 -1.44
C LYS A 275 25.14 -4.53 -1.21
N GLU A 276 25.80 -3.93 -2.20
CA GLU A 276 26.23 -2.54 -2.12
C GLU A 276 25.06 -1.57 -2.34
N VAL A 277 24.15 -1.87 -3.27
CA VAL A 277 22.93 -1.09 -3.49
C VAL A 277 22.07 -1.04 -2.23
N ARG A 278 21.82 -2.18 -1.57
CA ARG A 278 20.97 -2.26 -0.37
C ARG A 278 21.42 -1.33 0.75
N LYS A 279 22.72 -1.09 0.93
CA LYS A 279 23.25 -0.15 1.93
C LYS A 279 22.71 1.27 1.77
N LYS A 280 22.46 1.70 0.53
CA LYS A 280 21.89 3.04 0.25
C LYS A 280 20.48 3.20 0.82
N TYR A 281 19.76 2.09 1.00
CA TYR A 281 18.36 2.07 1.43
C TYR A 281 18.18 1.74 2.92
N SER A 282 19.25 1.86 3.72
CA SER A 282 19.24 1.49 5.15
C SER A 282 18.10 2.12 5.96
N ARG A 283 17.68 3.35 5.62
CA ARG A 283 16.52 4.03 6.21
C ARG A 283 15.20 3.26 6.06
N PHE A 284 15.06 2.48 5.00
CA PHE A 284 13.82 1.79 4.62
C PHE A 284 13.86 0.29 4.92
N GLU A 285 14.91 -0.18 5.58
CA GLU A 285 15.00 -1.57 6.05
C GLU A 285 13.80 -1.90 6.95
N SER A 286 13.16 -3.03 6.66
CA SER A 286 12.09 -3.52 7.52
C SER A 286 12.67 -4.11 8.81
N ASP A 287 12.12 -3.75 9.96
CA ASP A 287 12.41 -4.44 11.24
C ASP A 287 12.00 -5.93 11.21
N SER A 288 11.25 -6.35 10.18
CA SER A 288 10.74 -7.71 9.96
C SER A 288 11.59 -8.53 8.98
N THR A 289 12.87 -8.21 8.77
CA THR A 289 13.77 -8.98 7.88
C THR A 289 14.13 -10.37 8.42
N GLY A 290 13.79 -10.68 9.68
CA GLY A 290 14.00 -11.98 10.30
C GLY A 290 12.88 -12.99 10.03
N VAL A 291 13.06 -14.21 10.54
CA VAL A 291 12.01 -15.25 10.53
C VAL A 291 10.95 -14.92 11.58
N ASP A 292 9.68 -14.93 11.18
CA ASP A 292 8.53 -14.77 12.06
C ASP A 292 7.53 -15.93 11.86
N THR A 293 7.57 -16.90 12.78
CA THR A 293 6.70 -18.08 12.73
C THR A 293 5.28 -17.82 13.21
N ARG A 294 4.99 -16.64 13.80
CA ARG A 294 3.64 -16.27 14.25
C ARG A 294 2.67 -16.18 13.09
N VAL A 295 3.16 -16.01 11.86
CA VAL A 295 2.35 -16.00 10.64
C VAL A 295 1.53 -17.29 10.46
N PHE A 296 2.00 -18.45 10.93
CA PHE A 296 1.18 -19.68 10.91
C PHE A 296 -0.02 -19.63 11.85
N VAL A 297 0.03 -18.79 12.88
CA VAL A 297 -1.04 -18.63 13.86
C VAL A 297 -1.98 -17.50 13.45
N ASN A 298 -1.43 -16.31 13.18
CA ASN A 298 -2.25 -15.12 12.90
C ASN A 298 -2.64 -14.97 11.42
N GLN A 299 -1.91 -15.60 10.51
CA GLN A 299 -2.06 -15.50 9.05
C GLN A 299 -1.91 -14.09 8.47
N ILE A 300 -1.22 -13.20 9.18
CA ILE A 300 -1.04 -11.80 8.82
C ILE A 300 0.27 -11.63 8.05
N PRO A 301 0.25 -11.10 6.81
CA PRO A 301 1.49 -10.78 6.09
C PRO A 301 2.37 -9.78 6.85
N GLY A 302 3.69 -9.92 6.81
CA GLY A 302 4.61 -9.06 7.60
C GLY A 302 4.47 -7.55 7.33
N GLY A 303 4.23 -7.15 6.07
CA GLY A 303 3.96 -5.75 5.72
C GLY A 303 2.70 -5.17 6.38
N MET A 304 1.72 -6.02 6.71
CA MET A 304 0.52 -5.60 7.42
C MET A 304 0.81 -5.34 8.90
N ILE A 305 1.65 -6.17 9.55
CA ILE A 305 2.02 -6.00 10.97
C ILE A 305 2.74 -4.66 11.19
N SER A 306 3.73 -4.34 10.34
CA SER A 306 4.47 -3.08 10.44
C SER A 306 3.56 -1.86 10.21
N ASN A 307 2.64 -1.95 9.27
CA ASN A 307 1.63 -0.90 9.05
C ASN A 307 0.74 -0.72 10.29
N LEU A 308 0.15 -1.79 10.83
CA LEU A 308 -0.68 -1.74 12.04
C LEU A 308 0.09 -1.14 13.24
N ALA A 309 1.38 -1.46 13.37
CA ALA A 309 2.23 -0.91 14.43
C ALA A 309 2.39 0.61 14.30
N ASN A 310 2.59 1.12 13.09
CA ASN A 310 2.63 2.55 12.84
C ASN A 310 1.29 3.21 13.17
N GLN A 311 0.17 2.61 12.73
CA GLN A 311 -1.18 3.14 12.99
C GLN A 311 -1.47 3.25 14.50
N LEU A 312 -1.13 2.23 15.28
CA LEU A 312 -1.31 2.26 16.73
C LEU A 312 -0.36 3.25 17.40
N ARG A 313 0.88 3.36 16.92
CA ARG A 313 1.85 4.32 17.45
C ARG A 313 1.41 5.77 17.25
N ASP A 314 0.88 6.11 16.08
CA ASP A 314 0.39 7.44 15.76
C ASP A 314 -0.81 7.85 16.65
N GLN A 315 -1.54 6.86 17.18
CA GLN A 315 -2.65 7.06 18.12
C GLN A 315 -2.23 6.95 19.60
N GLY A 316 -0.96 6.66 19.88
CA GLY A 316 -0.45 6.48 21.24
C GLY A 316 -0.90 5.17 21.91
N GLU A 317 -1.33 4.18 21.13
CA GLU A 317 -2.03 2.96 21.57
C GLU A 317 -1.25 1.68 21.17
N LEU A 318 0.09 1.78 21.09
CA LEU A 318 0.96 0.68 20.64
C LEU A 318 0.87 -0.56 21.54
N ASP A 319 0.52 -0.37 22.81
CA ASP A 319 0.27 -1.43 23.80
C ASP A 319 -0.94 -2.30 23.46
N LYS A 320 -1.84 -1.86 22.56
CA LYS A 320 -3.00 -2.63 22.09
C LYS A 320 -2.70 -3.57 20.93
N MET A 321 -1.45 -3.69 20.49
CA MET A 321 -1.06 -4.55 19.35
C MET A 321 -1.56 -5.99 19.49
N ASP A 322 -1.33 -6.63 20.64
CA ASP A 322 -1.72 -8.03 20.83
C ASP A 322 -3.25 -8.22 20.74
N ALA A 323 -4.01 -7.27 21.27
CA ALA A 323 -5.47 -7.28 21.16
C ALA A 323 -5.94 -7.13 19.70
N VAL A 324 -5.24 -6.34 18.88
CA VAL A 324 -5.52 -6.23 17.44
C VAL A 324 -5.21 -7.54 16.72
N LEU A 325 -4.09 -8.17 17.01
CA LEU A 325 -3.72 -9.47 16.42
C LEU A 325 -4.75 -10.56 16.77
N ASP A 326 -5.32 -10.53 17.96
CA ASP A 326 -6.39 -11.46 18.39
C ASP A 326 -7.76 -11.16 17.76
N GLU A 327 -8.04 -9.90 17.40
CA GLU A 327 -9.29 -9.49 16.79
C GLU A 327 -9.32 -9.75 15.26
N ILE A 328 -8.17 -9.71 14.58
CA ILE A 328 -8.07 -9.94 13.12
C ILE A 328 -8.71 -11.25 12.67
N PRO A 329 -8.43 -12.43 13.27
CA PRO A 329 -9.08 -13.68 12.88
C PRO A 329 -10.61 -13.65 13.04
N ARG A 330 -11.13 -12.85 13.98
CA ARG A 330 -12.57 -12.71 14.25
C ARG A 330 -13.24 -11.85 13.19
N VAL A 331 -12.65 -10.70 12.87
CA VAL A 331 -13.11 -9.85 11.76
C VAL A 331 -13.05 -10.62 10.43
N ARG A 332 -11.95 -11.33 10.19
CA ARG A 332 -11.80 -12.16 8.99
C ARG A 332 -12.89 -13.22 8.88
N LYS A 333 -13.27 -13.86 9.98
CA LYS A 333 -14.39 -14.82 10.02
C LYS A 333 -15.72 -14.13 9.70
N ASP A 334 -16.00 -13.00 10.34
CA ASP A 334 -17.24 -12.24 10.09
C ASP A 334 -17.35 -11.80 8.62
N PHE A 335 -16.23 -11.67 7.92
CA PHE A 335 -16.14 -11.21 6.54
C PHE A 335 -16.20 -12.37 5.53
N GLY A 336 -16.47 -13.61 5.96
CA GLY A 336 -16.53 -14.77 5.07
C GLY A 336 -15.16 -15.31 4.66
N TYR A 337 -14.15 -15.10 5.51
CA TYR A 337 -12.78 -15.58 5.31
C TYR A 337 -12.13 -15.15 3.99
N PRO A 338 -11.96 -13.85 3.70
CA PRO A 338 -11.15 -13.45 2.54
C PRO A 338 -9.68 -13.91 2.70
N PRO A 339 -8.95 -14.19 1.61
CA PRO A 339 -7.50 -14.13 1.62
C PRO A 339 -7.03 -12.76 2.12
N LEU A 340 -5.95 -12.70 2.92
CA LEU A 340 -5.42 -11.44 3.41
C LEU A 340 -4.32 -10.92 2.48
N VAL A 341 -4.74 -10.28 1.39
CA VAL A 341 -3.88 -9.63 0.39
C VAL A 341 -4.43 -8.24 0.09
N THR A 342 -3.67 -7.32 -0.49
CA THR A 342 -4.20 -5.97 -0.75
C THR A 342 -5.38 -6.01 -1.74
N PRO A 343 -6.54 -5.40 -1.44
CA PRO A 343 -6.81 -4.52 -0.30
C PRO A 343 -7.47 -5.19 0.91
N THR A 344 -7.94 -6.45 0.81
CA THR A 344 -8.68 -7.15 1.87
C THR A 344 -7.91 -7.25 3.19
N SER A 345 -6.58 -7.38 3.15
CA SER A 345 -5.71 -7.33 4.33
C SER A 345 -5.82 -6.01 5.09
N GLN A 346 -5.86 -4.88 4.37
CA GLN A 346 -6.01 -3.55 4.98
C GLN A 346 -7.42 -3.36 5.54
N ILE A 347 -8.45 -3.80 4.83
CA ILE A 347 -9.85 -3.68 5.27
C ILE A 347 -10.04 -4.45 6.59
N VAL A 348 -9.64 -5.73 6.63
CA VAL A 348 -9.75 -6.57 7.83
C VAL A 348 -8.88 -6.02 8.97
N GLY A 349 -7.66 -5.57 8.65
CA GLY A 349 -6.72 -5.00 9.63
C GLY A 349 -7.22 -3.73 10.29
N THR A 350 -7.59 -2.74 9.48
CA THR A 350 -8.12 -1.46 9.97
C THR A 350 -9.39 -1.68 10.77
N GLN A 351 -10.29 -2.56 10.33
CA GLN A 351 -11.50 -2.86 11.09
C GLN A 351 -11.19 -3.49 12.45
N ALA A 352 -10.18 -4.36 12.54
CA ALA A 352 -9.73 -4.93 13.83
C ALA A 352 -9.15 -3.86 14.76
N VAL A 353 -8.35 -2.93 14.23
CA VAL A 353 -7.85 -1.76 14.98
C VAL A 353 -9.02 -0.93 15.52
N LEU A 354 -10.00 -0.59 14.68
CA LEU A 354 -11.17 0.19 15.08
C LEU A 354 -12.01 -0.53 16.15
N ASN A 355 -12.19 -1.85 16.04
CA ASN A 355 -12.89 -2.64 17.06
C ASN A 355 -12.19 -2.57 18.43
N VAL A 356 -10.86 -2.66 18.45
CA VAL A 356 -10.05 -2.65 19.67
C VAL A 356 -9.99 -1.25 20.29
N ILE A 357 -9.71 -0.21 19.49
CA ILE A 357 -9.56 1.16 19.99
C ILE A 357 -10.89 1.72 20.48
N SER A 358 -11.98 1.46 19.77
CA SER A 358 -13.31 1.93 20.18
C SER A 358 -13.91 1.14 21.35
N GLY A 359 -13.31 0.01 21.73
CA GLY A 359 -13.79 -0.91 22.76
C GLY A 359 -15.10 -1.63 22.42
N LYS A 360 -15.63 -1.45 21.20
CA LYS A 360 -16.89 -2.05 20.75
C LYS A 360 -16.77 -2.46 19.27
N LYS A 361 -17.07 -3.73 19.00
CA LYS A 361 -17.06 -4.29 17.65
C LYS A 361 -17.98 -3.52 16.71
N TYR A 362 -17.47 -3.17 15.53
CA TYR A 362 -18.20 -2.55 14.43
C TYR A 362 -18.94 -1.26 14.84
N LYS A 363 -18.46 -0.56 15.88
CA LYS A 363 -18.97 0.77 16.26
C LYS A 363 -18.62 1.81 15.20
N VAL A 364 -17.42 1.70 14.64
CA VAL A 364 -16.94 2.51 13.52
C VAL A 364 -16.66 1.56 12.37
N ILE A 365 -17.29 1.83 11.23
CA ILE A 365 -17.18 1.03 10.00
C ILE A 365 -16.70 1.99 8.92
N THR A 366 -15.60 1.66 8.25
CA THR A 366 -15.10 2.47 7.13
C THR A 366 -15.88 2.19 5.86
N ASN A 367 -15.75 3.06 4.87
CA ASN A 367 -16.37 2.86 3.56
C ASN A 367 -15.90 1.57 2.90
N GLU A 368 -14.63 1.23 2.99
CA GLU A 368 -14.09 0.02 2.37
C GLU A 368 -14.65 -1.23 3.04
N THR A 369 -14.83 -1.20 4.37
CA THR A 369 -15.55 -2.27 5.08
C THR A 369 -17.00 -2.35 4.61
N ARG A 370 -17.70 -1.22 4.50
CA ARG A 370 -19.08 -1.17 3.99
C ARG A 370 -19.16 -1.74 2.57
N ASP A 371 -18.32 -1.27 1.67
CA ASP A 371 -18.27 -1.65 0.27
C ASP A 371 -17.90 -3.13 0.10
N TYR A 372 -17.00 -3.64 0.94
CA TYR A 372 -16.72 -5.07 1.05
C TYR A 372 -17.96 -5.87 1.45
N LEU A 373 -18.63 -5.47 2.53
CA LEU A 373 -19.82 -6.17 3.04
C LEU A 373 -21.03 -6.06 2.09
N LYS A 374 -21.05 -5.01 1.27
CA LYS A 374 -21.99 -4.81 0.16
C LYS A 374 -21.64 -5.66 -1.08
N GLY A 375 -20.47 -6.28 -1.15
CA GLY A 375 -20.05 -7.13 -2.27
C GLY A 375 -19.32 -6.40 -3.40
N LEU A 376 -18.92 -5.14 -3.21
CA LEU A 376 -18.26 -4.32 -4.25
C LEU A 376 -16.81 -4.72 -4.56
N TYR A 377 -16.23 -5.65 -3.78
CA TYR A 377 -14.91 -6.25 -4.03
C TYR A 377 -14.98 -7.65 -4.64
N GLY A 378 -16.18 -8.19 -4.88
CA GLY A 378 -16.39 -9.55 -5.36
C GLY A 378 -17.00 -10.46 -4.30
N ARG A 379 -17.12 -11.75 -4.65
CA ARG A 379 -17.79 -12.74 -3.80
C ARG A 379 -16.84 -13.31 -2.76
N ALA A 380 -17.23 -13.23 -1.48
CA ALA A 380 -16.60 -13.98 -0.40
C ALA A 380 -16.88 -15.49 -0.55
N LEU A 381 -15.86 -16.31 -0.25
CA LEU A 381 -15.96 -17.75 -0.33
C LEU A 381 -16.82 -18.32 0.81
N GLY A 382 -16.60 -17.82 2.04
CA GLY A 382 -17.40 -18.19 3.21
C GLY A 382 -18.62 -17.29 3.41
N GLU A 383 -19.48 -17.71 4.34
CA GLU A 383 -20.64 -16.91 4.75
C GLU A 383 -20.19 -15.64 5.48
N ILE A 384 -20.70 -14.49 5.02
CA ILE A 384 -20.56 -13.21 5.72
C ILE A 384 -21.54 -13.19 6.90
N ASN A 385 -21.11 -12.62 8.01
CA ASN A 385 -21.97 -12.42 9.17
C ASN A 385 -23.04 -11.36 8.85
N GLU A 386 -24.31 -11.80 8.76
CA GLU A 386 -25.43 -10.94 8.39
C GLU A 386 -25.71 -9.81 9.39
N ASP A 387 -25.43 -10.01 10.68
CA ASP A 387 -25.57 -8.94 11.68
C ASP A 387 -24.55 -7.83 11.40
N VAL A 388 -23.31 -8.21 11.06
CA VAL A 388 -22.23 -7.27 10.72
C VAL A 388 -22.52 -6.58 9.40
N ARG A 389 -23.00 -7.32 8.39
CA ARG A 389 -23.43 -6.75 7.12
C ARG A 389 -24.54 -5.72 7.32
N LYS A 390 -25.58 -6.06 8.09
CA LYS A 390 -26.69 -5.15 8.37
C LYS A 390 -26.26 -3.89 9.12
N LEU A 391 -25.30 -4.01 10.05
CA LEU A 391 -24.69 -2.84 10.70
C LEU A 391 -23.96 -1.93 9.70
N ALA A 392 -23.36 -2.49 8.65
CA ALA A 392 -22.58 -1.74 7.67
C ALA A 392 -23.44 -1.11 6.56
N ILE A 393 -24.39 -1.84 6.00
CA ILE A 393 -25.16 -1.43 4.80
C ILE A 393 -26.64 -1.13 5.09
N GLY A 394 -27.11 -1.30 6.33
CA GLY A 394 -28.51 -1.08 6.69
C GLY A 394 -29.46 -2.03 5.97
N ASP A 395 -30.45 -1.45 5.27
CA ASP A 395 -31.44 -2.18 4.47
C ASP A 395 -31.08 -2.22 2.97
N GLU A 396 -29.86 -1.81 2.59
CA GLU A 396 -29.39 -1.94 1.21
C GLU A 396 -29.15 -3.41 0.83
N GLU A 397 -29.46 -3.76 -0.41
CA GLU A 397 -29.25 -5.10 -0.94
C GLU A 397 -27.78 -5.35 -1.32
N PRO A 398 -27.21 -6.51 -0.96
CA PRO A 398 -25.87 -6.89 -1.40
C PRO A 398 -25.77 -7.05 -2.92
N VAL A 399 -24.62 -6.70 -3.47
CA VAL A 399 -24.26 -6.93 -4.88
C VAL A 399 -23.79 -8.37 -5.05
N ASP A 400 -24.49 -9.15 -5.87
CA ASP A 400 -24.18 -10.55 -6.18
C ASP A 400 -23.52 -10.75 -7.56
N ILE A 401 -23.71 -9.79 -8.47
CA ILE A 401 -23.05 -9.76 -9.78
C ILE A 401 -21.57 -9.35 -9.68
N ARG A 402 -20.85 -9.34 -10.81
CA ARG A 402 -19.48 -8.83 -10.85
C ARG A 402 -19.51 -7.30 -10.63
N PRO A 403 -18.80 -6.74 -9.64
CA PRO A 403 -18.99 -5.33 -9.28
C PRO A 403 -18.63 -4.34 -10.40
N ALA A 404 -17.69 -4.70 -11.28
CA ALA A 404 -17.35 -3.86 -12.42
C ALA A 404 -18.47 -3.72 -13.46
N ASP A 405 -19.44 -4.64 -13.47
CA ASP A 405 -20.58 -4.55 -14.40
C ASP A 405 -21.57 -3.43 -13.98
N LEU A 406 -21.41 -2.89 -12.76
CA LEU A 406 -22.13 -1.69 -12.28
C LEU A 406 -21.46 -0.38 -12.75
N LEU A 407 -20.21 -0.45 -13.22
CA LEU A 407 -19.44 0.73 -13.61
C LEU A 407 -19.71 1.09 -15.07
N LYS A 408 -19.94 2.38 -15.32
CA LYS A 408 -19.97 2.92 -16.68
C LYS A 408 -18.54 3.06 -17.21
N PRO A 409 -18.32 3.00 -18.53
CA PRO A 409 -17.02 3.30 -19.12
C PRO A 409 -16.46 4.64 -18.63
N GLU A 410 -15.18 4.67 -18.25
CA GLU A 410 -14.58 5.81 -17.54
C GLU A 410 -13.55 6.57 -18.40
N MET A 411 -12.95 5.94 -19.42
CA MET A 411 -11.80 6.52 -20.14
C MET A 411 -12.11 7.88 -20.77
N ASP A 412 -13.28 8.05 -21.38
CA ASP A 412 -13.69 9.32 -22.01
C ASP A 412 -13.98 10.42 -20.99
N ALA A 413 -14.50 10.05 -19.81
CA ALA A 413 -14.74 10.99 -18.71
C ALA A 413 -13.40 11.44 -18.11
N LEU A 414 -12.54 10.49 -17.76
CA LEU A 414 -11.20 10.72 -17.21
C LEU A 414 -10.35 11.60 -18.12
N THR A 415 -10.37 11.33 -19.44
CA THR A 415 -9.63 12.13 -20.43
C THR A 415 -10.11 13.57 -20.50
N ARG A 416 -11.44 13.79 -20.43
CA ARG A 416 -12.01 15.16 -20.43
C ARG A 416 -11.72 15.90 -19.13
N GLU A 417 -11.80 15.20 -18.00
CA GLU A 417 -11.57 15.75 -16.67
C GLU A 417 -10.12 16.22 -16.48
N ILE A 418 -9.15 15.40 -16.86
CA ILE A 418 -7.73 15.74 -16.73
C ILE A 418 -7.28 16.80 -17.75
N GLY A 419 -7.92 16.83 -18.93
CA GLY A 419 -7.67 17.80 -19.98
C GLY A 419 -6.18 17.94 -20.34
N ASP A 420 -5.71 19.18 -20.48
CA ASP A 420 -4.35 19.50 -20.93
C ASP A 420 -3.24 19.11 -19.95
N LYS A 421 -3.59 18.70 -18.72
CA LYS A 421 -2.60 18.21 -17.75
C LYS A 421 -2.01 16.86 -18.17
N ALA A 422 -2.81 16.00 -18.81
CA ALA A 422 -2.33 14.75 -19.38
C ALA A 422 -1.65 15.00 -20.74
N LYS A 423 -0.45 14.45 -20.93
CA LYS A 423 0.30 14.51 -22.21
C LYS A 423 0.22 13.23 -23.02
N SER A 424 -0.35 12.17 -22.44
CA SER A 424 -0.50 10.86 -23.06
C SER A 424 -1.64 10.06 -22.41
N VAL A 425 -2.01 8.95 -23.02
CA VAL A 425 -2.95 7.99 -22.40
C VAL A 425 -2.40 7.43 -21.08
N GLU A 426 -1.09 7.25 -20.99
CA GLU A 426 -0.41 6.79 -19.77
C GLU A 426 -0.63 7.75 -18.60
N ASP A 427 -0.67 9.06 -18.88
CA ASP A 427 -1.00 10.07 -17.86
C ASP A 427 -2.47 9.97 -17.44
N VAL A 428 -3.40 9.76 -18.39
CA VAL A 428 -4.82 9.52 -18.07
C VAL A 428 -4.98 8.28 -17.19
N LEU A 429 -4.27 7.19 -17.48
CA LEU A 429 -4.28 5.97 -16.67
C LEU A 429 -3.66 6.19 -15.29
N SER A 430 -2.55 6.94 -15.21
CA SER A 430 -1.92 7.28 -13.93
C SER A 430 -2.87 8.13 -13.07
N TYR A 431 -3.57 9.08 -13.69
CA TYR A 431 -4.63 9.86 -13.06
C TYR A 431 -5.79 8.98 -12.59
N ALA A 432 -6.27 8.06 -13.44
CA ALA A 432 -7.35 7.14 -13.07
C ALA A 432 -7.02 6.33 -11.82
N LEU A 433 -5.77 5.87 -11.71
CA LEU A 433 -5.32 5.02 -10.61
C LEU A 433 -5.02 5.81 -9.32
N PHE A 434 -4.44 7.02 -9.47
CA PHE A 434 -3.93 7.83 -8.36
C PHE A 434 -4.14 9.34 -8.63
N PRO A 435 -5.37 9.86 -8.61
CA PRO A 435 -5.68 11.21 -9.11
C PRO A 435 -4.80 12.32 -8.53
N THR A 436 -4.80 12.45 -7.20
CA THR A 436 -4.06 13.49 -6.48
C THR A 436 -2.54 13.36 -6.69
N ILE A 437 -2.01 12.14 -6.55
CA ILE A 437 -0.56 11.89 -6.66
C ILE A 437 -0.08 12.10 -8.10
N ALA A 438 -0.88 11.69 -9.09
CA ALA A 438 -0.56 11.88 -10.50
C ALA A 438 -0.54 13.38 -10.85
N LEU A 439 -1.51 14.16 -10.36
CA LEU A 439 -1.53 15.61 -10.56
C LEU A 439 -0.30 16.30 -9.97
N GLU A 440 0.05 15.98 -8.72
CA GLU A 440 1.26 16.49 -8.07
C GLU A 440 2.51 16.12 -8.88
N PHE A 441 2.62 14.87 -9.34
CA PHE A 441 3.73 14.41 -10.18
C PHE A 441 3.78 15.12 -11.54
N PHE A 442 2.63 15.38 -12.19
CA PHE A 442 2.59 16.09 -13.47
C PHE A 442 3.03 17.55 -13.33
N GLU A 443 2.70 18.20 -12.22
CA GLU A 443 3.14 19.56 -11.90
C GLU A 443 4.65 19.62 -11.68
N GLU A 444 5.21 18.69 -10.89
CA GLU A 444 6.67 18.54 -10.71
C GLU A 444 7.39 18.29 -12.04
N ARG A 445 6.84 17.40 -12.88
CA ARG A 445 7.36 17.12 -14.22
C ARG A 445 7.30 18.33 -15.14
N ALA A 446 6.23 19.13 -15.07
CA ALA A 446 6.07 20.32 -15.91
C ALA A 446 7.04 21.46 -15.51
N CYS A 447 7.31 21.63 -14.22
CA CYS A 447 8.28 22.62 -13.74
C CYS A 447 9.73 22.12 -13.75
N GLY A 448 9.97 20.82 -13.96
CA GLY A 448 11.30 20.21 -14.01
C GLY A 448 11.98 20.09 -12.65
N VAL A 449 11.22 20.21 -11.55
CA VAL A 449 11.73 20.15 -10.17
C VAL A 449 11.17 18.90 -9.50
N PHE A 450 11.94 17.82 -9.53
CA PHE A 450 11.63 16.60 -8.78
C PHE A 450 12.29 16.62 -7.41
N LYS A 451 11.55 16.21 -6.38
CA LYS A 451 12.04 16.07 -5.01
C LYS A 451 11.84 14.63 -4.54
N PRO A 452 12.69 13.68 -4.98
CA PRO A 452 12.59 12.30 -4.52
C PRO A 452 12.83 12.21 -3.01
N GLU A 453 12.14 11.29 -2.35
CA GLU A 453 12.29 11.03 -0.91
C GLU A 453 13.75 10.68 -0.59
N SER A 454 14.36 11.39 0.37
CA SER A 454 15.77 11.19 0.72
C SER A 454 16.04 9.76 1.21
N LEU A 455 17.15 9.19 0.73
CA LEU A 455 17.65 7.89 1.19
C LEU A 455 18.41 8.00 2.51
N ASP A 456 18.85 9.21 2.88
CA ASP A 456 19.61 9.43 4.11
C ASP A 456 18.74 9.17 5.34
N THR A 457 19.25 8.36 6.26
CA THR A 457 18.66 8.23 7.59
C THR A 457 18.71 9.61 8.26
N PRO A 458 17.57 10.14 8.74
CA PRO A 458 17.58 11.39 9.49
C PRO A 458 18.60 11.26 10.61
N VAL A 459 19.60 12.13 10.62
CA VAL A 459 20.54 12.20 11.73
C VAL A 459 19.69 12.60 12.93
N LYS A 460 19.38 11.63 13.80
CA LYS A 460 19.17 11.98 15.20
C LYS A 460 20.46 12.66 15.58
N GLU A 461 20.43 13.96 15.88
CA GLU A 461 21.57 14.65 16.46
C GLU A 461 21.98 13.84 17.71
N SER A 462 22.95 12.95 17.52
CA SER A 462 23.57 12.19 18.57
C SER A 462 24.41 13.22 19.30
N GLY A 463 23.90 13.69 20.44
CA GLY A 463 24.65 14.50 21.36
C GLY A 463 26.03 13.88 21.58
N THR A 464 27.06 14.58 21.12
CA THR A 464 28.41 14.44 21.65
C THR A 464 28.39 14.71 23.16
N PRO A 465 29.27 14.05 23.93
CA PRO A 465 29.17 13.94 25.38
C PRO A 465 29.20 15.31 26.06
N GLU A 466 28.33 15.46 27.07
CA GLU A 466 28.32 16.51 28.10
C GLU A 466 29.14 17.76 27.78
N PHE A 467 28.63 18.60 26.87
CA PHE A 467 28.71 20.02 27.09
C PHE A 467 27.33 20.45 27.58
N ILE A 468 27.29 20.92 28.82
CA ILE A 468 26.15 21.63 29.38
C ILE A 468 25.91 22.83 28.46
N ASN A 469 25.03 22.66 27.48
CA ASN A 469 24.46 23.79 26.77
C ASN A 469 23.57 24.51 27.78
N PRO A 470 23.85 25.78 28.12
CA PRO A 470 22.93 26.57 28.91
C PRO A 470 21.58 26.67 28.17
N PRO A 471 20.46 26.84 28.90
CA PRO A 471 19.13 26.81 28.31
C PRO A 471 19.06 27.74 27.11
N SER A 472 18.66 27.20 25.95
CA SER A 472 18.61 27.92 24.69
C SER A 472 17.77 29.20 24.84
N LEU A 473 18.42 30.35 24.74
CA LEU A 473 17.77 31.65 24.70
C LEU A 473 17.06 31.79 23.34
N ALA A 474 15.78 32.16 23.34
CA ALA A 474 15.07 32.53 22.13
C ALA A 474 15.75 33.75 21.48
N PRO A 475 16.02 33.76 20.17
CA PRO A 475 16.67 34.90 19.51
C PRO A 475 15.75 36.12 19.56
N THR A 476 16.27 37.25 20.04
CA THR A 476 15.54 38.53 20.14
C THR A 476 15.68 39.42 18.90
N GLU A 477 16.45 39.01 17.89
CA GLU A 477 16.63 39.77 16.64
C GLU A 477 16.96 38.81 15.48
N PHE A 478 16.17 38.84 14.40
CA PHE A 478 16.31 37.93 13.26
C PHE A 478 15.60 38.45 12.00
N ASN A 479 15.97 37.90 10.83
CA ASN A 479 15.32 38.22 9.56
C ASN A 479 14.29 37.15 9.19
N ILE A 480 13.12 37.57 8.71
CA ILE A 480 12.13 36.67 8.10
C ILE A 480 11.84 37.09 6.67
N THR A 481 11.60 36.12 5.78
CA THR A 481 11.26 36.38 4.38
C THR A 481 9.88 35.81 4.10
N ILE A 482 8.93 36.68 3.73
CA ILE A 482 7.53 36.31 3.48
C ILE A 482 7.19 36.82 2.07
N HIS A 483 6.69 35.91 1.21
CA HIS A 483 6.34 36.21 -0.20
C HIS A 483 7.45 36.88 -1.03
N GLY A 484 8.72 36.66 -0.67
CA GLY A 484 9.89 37.18 -1.38
C GLY A 484 10.41 38.52 -0.88
N GLU A 485 9.76 39.16 0.11
CA GLU A 485 10.28 40.34 0.81
C GLU A 485 10.86 39.96 2.18
N GLN A 486 11.97 40.60 2.56
CA GLN A 486 12.72 40.29 3.77
C GLN A 486 12.54 41.41 4.80
N TYR A 487 12.06 41.04 5.99
CA TYR A 487 11.79 41.95 7.11
C TYR A 487 12.80 41.70 8.23
N HIS A 488 13.37 42.77 8.78
CA HIS A 488 14.27 42.72 9.93
C HIS A 488 13.47 42.91 11.22
N ILE A 489 13.46 41.88 12.09
CA ILE A 489 12.67 41.87 13.31
C ILE A 489 13.57 41.93 14.54
N LYS A 490 13.30 42.90 15.42
CA LYS A 490 13.96 43.05 16.73
C LYS A 490 12.92 43.15 17.85
N ILE A 491 13.08 42.35 18.90
CA ILE A 491 12.24 42.32 20.10
C ILE A 491 12.93 43.17 21.18
N GLU A 492 12.37 44.34 21.52
CA GLU A 492 12.99 45.29 22.47
C GLU A 492 12.51 45.10 23.91
N GLY A 493 11.39 44.40 24.14
CA GLY A 493 10.91 44.08 25.49
C GLY A 493 9.59 43.30 25.51
N SER A 494 9.25 42.75 26.68
CA SER A 494 8.00 42.03 26.93
C SER A 494 7.30 42.53 28.20
N GLY A 495 5.96 42.50 28.21
CA GLY A 495 5.13 42.83 29.38
C GLY A 495 5.26 41.84 30.56
N HIS A 496 4.57 42.12 31.67
CA HIS A 496 4.69 41.36 32.91
C HIS A 496 4.30 39.88 32.76
N LYS A 497 5.03 39.00 33.48
CA LYS A 497 4.92 37.53 33.33
C LYS A 497 3.60 36.91 33.81
N SER A 498 2.74 37.66 34.50
CA SER A 498 1.51 37.16 35.12
C SER A 498 0.29 37.12 34.20
N ASP A 499 0.37 37.66 32.99
CA ASP A 499 -0.79 37.85 32.12
C ASP A 499 -0.74 36.88 30.91
N ASP A 500 -1.87 36.25 30.59
CA ASP A 500 -2.03 35.25 29.51
C ASP A 500 -1.79 35.85 28.10
N LEU A 501 -1.94 37.16 27.98
CA LEU A 501 -1.62 37.96 26.80
C LEU A 501 -0.44 38.87 27.14
N ARG A 502 0.73 38.61 26.54
CA ARG A 502 1.92 39.44 26.73
C ARG A 502 2.11 40.36 25.52
N PRO A 503 2.08 41.69 25.69
CA PRO A 503 2.48 42.59 24.62
C PRO A 503 4.01 42.51 24.45
N PHE A 504 4.44 42.35 23.20
CA PHE A 504 5.82 42.47 22.78
C PHE A 504 5.97 43.74 21.95
N TYR A 505 6.99 44.52 22.28
CA TYR A 505 7.37 45.68 21.48
C TYR A 505 8.35 45.20 20.42
N VAL A 506 7.87 45.14 19.18
CA VAL A 506 8.61 44.58 18.06
C VAL A 506 8.89 45.69 17.06
N LYS A 507 10.15 45.79 16.65
CA LYS A 507 10.58 46.68 15.58
C LYS A 507 10.63 45.90 14.28
N VAL A 508 9.84 46.31 13.30
CA VAL A 508 9.89 45.78 11.93
C VAL A 508 10.36 46.92 11.03
N ASP A 509 11.54 46.76 10.42
CA ASP A 509 12.17 47.75 9.53
C ASP A 509 12.20 49.18 10.10
N ASN A 510 12.57 49.30 11.38
CA ASN A 510 12.66 50.53 12.18
C ASN A 510 11.34 51.22 12.58
N VAL A 511 10.18 50.64 12.29
CA VAL A 511 8.89 51.08 12.84
C VAL A 511 8.59 50.26 14.10
N LEU A 512 8.27 50.94 15.20
CA LEU A 512 7.91 50.31 16.47
C LEU A 512 6.42 49.97 16.44
N GLU A 513 6.11 48.68 16.44
CA GLU A 513 4.73 48.16 16.45
C GLU A 513 4.47 47.40 17.75
N GLU A 514 3.26 47.55 18.28
CA GLU A 514 2.80 46.80 19.45
C GLU A 514 2.15 45.50 18.97
N VAL A 515 2.74 44.37 19.32
CA VAL A 515 2.23 43.05 18.92
C VAL A 515 1.80 42.30 20.18
N THR A 516 0.53 41.92 20.27
CA THR A 516 0.03 41.10 21.37
C THR A 516 0.29 39.63 21.06
N VAL A 517 1.09 38.97 21.90
CA VAL A 517 1.37 37.54 21.79
C VAL A 517 0.63 36.80 22.90
N GLU A 518 -0.28 35.92 22.50
CA GLU A 518 -0.97 34.99 23.39
C GLU A 518 -0.11 33.73 23.56
N THR A 519 0.22 33.37 24.81
CA THR A 519 1.07 32.21 25.08
C THR A 519 0.21 30.95 25.14
N LEU A 520 0.28 30.09 24.11
CA LEU A 520 -0.57 28.90 23.99
C LEU A 520 0.02 27.64 24.66
N THR A 521 1.31 27.61 25.00
CA THR A 521 1.94 26.58 25.85
C THR A 521 3.23 27.11 26.47
N GLU A 522 3.42 26.98 27.78
CA GLU A 522 4.70 27.24 28.46
C GLU A 522 5.13 25.92 29.13
N VAL A 523 6.35 25.45 28.86
CA VAL A 523 6.96 24.32 29.59
C VAL A 523 7.95 24.92 30.58
N VAL A 524 7.62 24.85 31.88
CA VAL A 524 8.54 25.28 32.94
C VAL A 524 9.14 24.04 33.61
N PRO A 525 10.44 23.76 33.45
CA PRO A 525 11.10 22.73 34.23
C PRO A 525 11.21 23.21 35.69
N THR A 526 10.65 22.46 36.64
CA THR A 526 10.99 22.67 38.05
C THR A 526 12.27 21.89 38.38
N GLN A 527 13.04 22.39 39.35
CA GLN A 527 14.40 21.93 39.66
C GLN A 527 14.53 20.46 40.10
N ASN A 528 13.42 19.73 40.28
CA ASN A 528 13.44 18.33 40.76
C ASN A 528 13.09 17.28 39.70
N GLY A 529 12.96 17.65 38.42
CA GLY A 529 12.94 16.67 37.32
C GLY A 529 11.70 15.76 37.22
N ASN A 530 10.60 16.06 37.92
CA ASN A 530 9.31 15.41 37.66
C ASN A 530 8.45 16.26 36.72
N ILE A 531 7.81 15.60 35.75
CA ILE A 531 6.82 16.19 34.85
C ILE A 531 5.48 16.26 35.61
N ASP A 532 5.04 17.46 35.94
CA ASP A 532 3.68 17.68 36.46
C ASP A 532 2.72 17.76 35.25
N VAL A 533 2.09 16.62 34.93
CA VAL A 533 1.04 16.51 33.90
C VAL A 533 -0.30 16.97 34.47
N ASN A 534 -0.41 18.24 34.82
CA ASN A 534 -1.72 18.86 34.96
C ASN A 534 -2.16 19.42 33.60
N LYS A 535 -3.06 18.65 32.96
CA LYS A 535 -3.72 18.92 31.69
C LYS A 535 -4.20 20.37 31.56
N ALA A 536 -3.77 21.01 30.48
CA ALA A 536 -4.60 21.94 29.72
C ALA A 536 -4.24 21.83 28.24
N SER A 537 -4.79 20.82 27.54
CA SER A 537 -4.88 20.92 26.09
C SER A 537 -5.98 21.93 25.76
N LYS A 538 -5.62 23.03 25.10
CA LYS A 538 -6.56 23.73 24.21
C LYS A 538 -6.04 23.41 22.80
N GLY A 539 -6.60 22.42 22.11
CA GLY A 539 -7.97 22.40 21.62
C GLY A 539 -7.97 23.15 20.28
N SER A 540 -8.39 22.48 19.21
CA SER A 540 -8.54 23.08 17.88
C SER A 540 -9.22 24.45 17.93
N ARG A 541 -8.83 25.40 17.07
CA ARG A 541 -9.54 26.67 16.90
C ARG A 541 -10.93 26.49 16.28
N ARG A 542 -11.22 25.29 15.74
CA ARG A 542 -12.54 24.94 15.21
C ARG A 542 -13.50 24.67 16.38
N PRO A 543 -14.79 25.03 16.26
CA PRO A 543 -15.78 24.71 17.27
C PRO A 543 -15.75 23.20 17.56
N LYS A 544 -15.98 22.81 18.81
CA LYS A 544 -16.26 21.39 19.10
C LYS A 544 -17.68 21.08 18.64
N ALA A 545 -17.94 19.85 18.24
CA ALA A 545 -19.31 19.40 18.03
C ALA A 545 -20.07 19.43 19.35
N VAL A 546 -21.22 20.11 19.36
CA VAL A 546 -22.09 20.28 20.53
C VAL A 546 -23.48 19.67 20.26
N SER A 547 -23.91 19.65 19.00
CA SER A 547 -25.17 19.07 18.57
C SER A 547 -24.97 17.69 17.94
N ASP A 548 -25.96 16.80 18.10
CA ASP A 548 -26.01 15.53 17.36
C ASP A 548 -26.17 15.73 15.84
N SER A 549 -26.49 16.96 15.41
CA SER A 549 -26.54 17.37 14.00
C SER A 549 -25.20 17.84 13.44
N ASP A 550 -24.18 18.06 14.28
CA ASP A 550 -22.86 18.51 13.85
C ASP A 550 -22.08 17.38 13.17
N VAL A 551 -21.49 17.69 12.01
CA VAL A 551 -20.68 16.74 11.25
C VAL A 551 -19.24 16.76 11.78
N THR A 552 -18.74 15.61 12.19
CA THR A 552 -17.37 15.41 12.71
C THR A 552 -16.63 14.34 11.92
N THR A 553 -15.30 14.29 12.05
CA THR A 553 -14.50 13.18 11.49
C THR A 553 -14.24 12.10 12.55
N PRO A 554 -14.33 10.80 12.22
CA PRO A 554 -14.04 9.72 13.16
C PRO A 554 -12.52 9.53 13.42
N MET A 555 -11.67 10.13 12.59
CA MET A 555 -10.22 9.97 12.63
C MET A 555 -9.50 11.24 12.14
N PRO A 556 -8.25 11.49 12.57
CA PRO A 556 -7.45 12.56 12.01
C PRO A 556 -7.20 12.33 10.52
N GLY A 557 -7.26 13.39 9.71
CA GLY A 557 -7.06 13.29 8.27
C GLY A 557 -7.02 14.65 7.57
N ARG A 558 -6.97 14.64 6.24
CA ARG A 558 -6.92 15.82 5.39
C ARG A 558 -8.20 15.94 4.55
N ILE A 559 -8.89 17.08 4.54
CA ILE A 559 -10.06 17.28 3.67
C ILE A 559 -9.62 17.20 2.21
N VAL A 560 -10.24 16.33 1.42
CA VAL A 560 -10.01 16.22 -0.04
C VAL A 560 -11.19 16.71 -0.87
N ALA A 561 -12.41 16.68 -0.32
CA ALA A 561 -13.58 17.23 -0.99
C ALA A 561 -14.64 17.77 -0.01
N ILE A 562 -15.38 18.79 -0.46
CA ILE A 562 -16.55 19.35 0.20
C ILE A 562 -17.68 19.32 -0.81
N ASN A 563 -18.76 18.58 -0.54
CA ASN A 563 -19.76 18.24 -1.55
C ASN A 563 -20.98 19.17 -1.58
N PHE A 564 -21.12 20.05 -0.59
CA PHE A 564 -22.27 20.94 -0.43
C PHE A 564 -21.83 22.34 0.01
N ALA A 565 -22.64 23.35 -0.29
CA ALA A 565 -22.43 24.73 0.12
C ALA A 565 -23.31 25.12 1.31
N ILE A 566 -22.94 26.22 1.99
CA ILE A 566 -23.79 26.82 3.03
C ILE A 566 -25.13 27.22 2.40
N GLY A 567 -26.23 26.77 3.02
CA GLY A 567 -27.60 26.97 2.55
C GLY A 567 -28.18 25.80 1.76
N ASP A 568 -27.39 24.79 1.41
CA ASP A 568 -27.91 23.58 0.74
C ASP A 568 -28.65 22.68 1.71
N HIS A 569 -29.70 22.02 1.21
CA HIS A 569 -30.40 20.95 1.92
C HIS A 569 -29.68 19.61 1.72
N VAL A 570 -29.48 18.87 2.81
CA VAL A 570 -28.86 17.54 2.80
C VAL A 570 -29.79 16.53 3.46
N ASP A 571 -29.82 15.32 2.94
CA ASP A 571 -30.51 14.19 3.57
C ASP A 571 -29.59 13.48 4.56
N ALA A 572 -30.17 12.90 5.63
CA ALA A 572 -29.44 12.03 6.55
C ALA A 572 -28.72 10.91 5.78
N GLY A 573 -27.43 10.70 6.05
CA GLY A 573 -26.58 9.75 5.33
C GLY A 573 -25.93 10.30 4.05
N ALA A 574 -26.30 11.49 3.57
CA ALA A 574 -25.63 12.10 2.43
C ALA A 574 -24.17 12.45 2.74
N THR A 575 -23.26 12.27 1.78
CA THR A 575 -21.83 12.53 1.97
C THR A 575 -21.53 14.03 1.90
N VAL A 576 -21.19 14.65 3.03
CA VAL A 576 -20.95 16.09 3.13
C VAL A 576 -19.49 16.45 2.86
N LEU A 577 -18.55 15.66 3.37
CA LEU A 577 -17.11 15.86 3.20
C LEU A 577 -16.43 14.55 2.78
N THR A 578 -15.24 14.64 2.20
CA THR A 578 -14.32 13.50 2.03
C THR A 578 -12.98 13.84 2.68
N VAL A 579 -12.46 12.91 3.48
CA VAL A 579 -11.22 13.05 4.26
C VAL A 579 -10.24 11.96 3.86
N GLU A 580 -9.07 12.35 3.36
CA GLU A 580 -7.94 11.45 3.16
C GLU A 580 -7.25 11.21 4.51
N ALA A 581 -7.28 9.96 4.97
CA ALA A 581 -6.54 9.54 6.14
C ALA A 581 -5.93 8.17 5.86
N MET A 582 -4.69 7.95 6.29
CA MET A 582 -4.02 6.66 6.13
C MET A 582 -3.95 6.17 4.67
N LYS A 583 -3.81 7.10 3.71
CA LYS A 583 -3.81 6.85 2.24
C LYS A 583 -5.15 6.36 1.66
N MET A 584 -6.24 6.49 2.41
CA MET A 584 -7.59 6.10 2.02
C MET A 584 -8.53 7.30 2.10
N GLU A 585 -9.52 7.36 1.23
CA GLU A 585 -10.53 8.43 1.21
C GLU A 585 -11.78 7.99 1.98
N ASN A 586 -12.04 8.64 3.11
CA ASN A 586 -13.18 8.39 3.96
C ASN A 586 -14.25 9.46 3.74
N GLN A 587 -15.47 9.04 3.43
CA GLN A 587 -16.61 9.94 3.30
C GLN A 587 -17.20 10.22 4.67
N VAL A 588 -17.49 11.48 4.94
CA VAL A 588 -18.14 11.94 6.17
C VAL A 588 -19.59 12.25 5.85
N HIS A 589 -20.50 11.54 6.50
CA HIS A 589 -21.94 11.57 6.22
C HIS A 589 -22.67 12.55 7.15
N ALA A 590 -23.75 13.14 6.65
CA ALA A 590 -24.67 13.96 7.45
C ALA A 590 -25.39 13.06 8.48
N PRO A 591 -25.33 13.36 9.79
CA PRO A 591 -26.03 12.57 10.80
C PRO A 591 -27.55 12.74 10.75
N VAL A 592 -28.04 13.87 10.22
CA VAL A 592 -29.48 14.21 10.11
C VAL A 592 -29.79 14.89 8.78
N SER A 593 -31.05 14.86 8.34
CA SER A 593 -31.52 15.69 7.23
C SER A 593 -31.71 17.12 7.72
N GLY A 594 -31.27 18.12 6.94
CA GLY A 594 -31.37 19.51 7.34
C GLY A 594 -30.69 20.45 6.35
N THR A 595 -30.51 21.71 6.74
CA THR A 595 -29.85 22.72 5.92
C THR A 595 -28.47 23.02 6.50
N ILE A 596 -27.44 23.08 5.65
CA ILE A 596 -26.08 23.42 6.10
C ILE A 596 -26.03 24.90 6.50
N THR A 597 -25.70 25.18 7.75
CA THR A 597 -25.62 26.54 8.30
C THR A 597 -24.20 27.08 8.33
N ALA A 598 -23.19 26.21 8.48
CA ALA A 598 -21.79 26.61 8.51
C ALA A 598 -20.86 25.48 8.04
N ILE A 599 -19.73 25.83 7.41
CA ILE A 599 -18.64 24.92 7.05
C ILE A 599 -17.34 25.52 7.62
N HIS A 600 -16.66 24.79 8.51
CA HIS A 600 -15.51 25.26 9.30
C HIS A 600 -14.15 24.76 8.76
N VAL A 601 -14.15 24.17 7.56
CA VAL A 601 -12.99 23.52 6.94
C VAL A 601 -12.84 23.88 5.47
N ALA A 602 -11.61 23.88 4.96
CA ALA A 602 -11.29 24.02 3.54
C ALA A 602 -10.64 22.75 2.98
N ILE A 603 -10.70 22.56 1.65
CA ILE A 603 -9.96 21.48 0.98
C ILE A 603 -8.45 21.66 1.25
N GLY A 604 -7.79 20.59 1.69
CA GLY A 604 -6.40 20.57 2.11
C GLY A 604 -6.19 20.71 3.62
N ASP A 605 -7.22 21.08 4.40
CA ASP A 605 -7.10 21.24 5.85
C ASP A 605 -6.90 19.89 6.57
N THR A 606 -6.01 19.90 7.57
CA THR A 606 -5.93 18.81 8.55
C THR A 606 -7.03 18.97 9.60
N VAL A 607 -7.76 17.88 9.85
CA VAL A 607 -8.90 17.80 10.78
C VAL A 607 -8.66 16.69 11.81
N ASN A 608 -9.23 16.85 13.00
CA ASN A 608 -9.14 15.88 14.09
C ASN A 608 -10.54 15.46 14.58
N PRO A 609 -10.66 14.30 15.24
CA PRO A 609 -11.86 13.95 15.98
C PRO A 609 -12.24 15.03 16.99
N ASP A 610 -13.54 15.13 17.29
CA ASP A 610 -14.15 16.12 18.20
C ASP A 610 -14.23 17.57 17.65
N GLU A 611 -13.71 17.84 16.46
CA GLU A 611 -13.91 19.10 15.74
C GLU A 611 -15.26 19.09 14.98
N CYS A 612 -16.06 20.14 15.13
CA CYS A 612 -17.20 20.40 14.26
C CYS A 612 -16.69 20.90 12.91
N LEU A 613 -16.96 20.13 11.86
CA LEU A 613 -16.54 20.44 10.50
C LEU A 613 -17.64 21.14 9.71
N VAL A 614 -18.91 20.72 9.91
CA VAL A 614 -20.10 21.30 9.29
C VAL A 614 -21.25 21.30 10.30
N GLU A 615 -22.03 22.39 10.32
CA GLU A 615 -23.25 22.49 11.12
C GLU A 615 -24.49 22.27 10.24
N ILE A 616 -25.41 21.43 10.72
CA ILE A 616 -26.70 21.15 10.06
C ILE A 616 -27.83 21.51 11.02
N ASN A 617 -28.84 22.23 10.52
CA ASN A 617 -30.03 22.64 11.27
C ASN A 617 -31.34 22.16 10.64
#